data_AF-A0A538J7A6-F1
#
_entry.id   AF-A0A538J7A6-F1
#
_cell.length_a   1.000
_cell.length_b   1.000
_cell.length_c   1.000
_cell.angle_alpha   90.00
_cell.angle_beta   90.00
_cell.angle_gamma   90.00
#
_symmetry.space_group_name_H-M   'P 1'
#
loop_
_entity.id
_entity.type
_entity.pdbx_description
1 polymer ?
#
loop_
_entity_poly.entity_id
_entity_poly.type
_entity_poly.pdbx_seq_one_letter_code
_entity_poly.pdbx_strand_id
1 'polypeptide(L)'
;MGLPYRARVNERWFLNLPGFHGGAYVMAYVEDTRERGLQHCGGCEDENCRECPYNFEPRMILEIADCNRWIGLEFDVDSETGRANSLHKLDTLLAALRVFREGLVAEFEPYDQRERELAQQRD
;
A
#
# COMPACT_ATOMS: atom_id res chain seq x y z
N MET A 1 -1.96 -27.29 9.60
CA MET A 1 -1.79 -25.86 9.96
C MET A 1 -0.78 -25.29 8.97
N GLY A 2 -1.24 -24.51 8.00
CA GLY A 2 -0.39 -24.00 6.91
C GLY A 2 0.71 -23.11 7.46
N LEU A 3 1.92 -23.22 6.89
CA LEU A 3 3.04 -22.34 7.20
C LEU A 3 2.54 -20.88 7.17
N PRO A 4 2.71 -20.08 8.24
CA PRO A 4 2.40 -18.67 8.18
C PRO A 4 3.21 -18.09 7.01
N TYR A 5 2.54 -17.42 6.08
CA TYR A 5 3.21 -16.81 4.94
C TYR A 5 4.41 -16.00 5.44
N ARG A 6 5.62 -16.39 5.02
CA ARG A 6 6.83 -15.61 5.29
C ARG A 6 6.73 -14.32 4.50
N ALA A 7 7.04 -13.21 5.14
CA ALA A 7 6.94 -11.90 4.51
C ALA A 7 8.34 -11.36 4.21
N ARG A 8 8.52 -10.87 2.98
CA ARG A 8 9.68 -10.06 2.59
C ARG A 8 9.59 -8.65 3.18
N VAL A 9 8.37 -8.14 3.27
CA VAL A 9 8.00 -6.88 3.93
C VAL A 9 6.69 -7.14 4.68
N ASN A 10 6.59 -6.71 5.93
CA ASN A 10 5.36 -6.73 6.72
C ASN A 10 5.40 -5.58 7.74
N GLU A 11 5.07 -4.40 7.26
CA GLU A 11 5.21 -3.16 8.02
C GLU A 11 3.89 -2.41 8.06
N ARG A 12 3.59 -1.84 9.23
CA ARG A 12 2.42 -0.98 9.43
C ARG A 12 2.83 0.30 10.14
N TRP A 13 2.60 1.43 9.48
CA TRP A 13 2.90 2.75 10.03
C TRP A 13 1.60 3.48 10.34
N PHE A 14 1.46 3.98 11.58
CA PHE A 14 0.41 4.91 11.93
C PHE A 14 0.78 6.31 11.44
N LEU A 15 -0.16 6.97 10.77
CA LEU A 15 0.06 8.30 10.18
C LEU A 15 -0.22 9.43 11.16
N ASN A 16 -1.09 9.19 12.15
CA ASN A 16 -1.43 10.18 13.15
C ASN A 16 -0.37 10.28 14.24
N LEU A 17 -0.09 11.51 14.68
CA LEU A 17 0.76 11.75 15.83
C LEU A 17 0.10 11.22 17.12
N PRO A 18 0.90 10.89 18.16
CA PRO A 18 0.36 10.58 19.47
C PRO A 18 -0.60 11.67 19.96
N GLY A 19 -1.77 11.26 20.47
CA GLY A 19 -2.83 12.17 20.91
C GLY A 19 -3.91 12.48 19.86
N PHE A 20 -3.70 12.09 18.59
CA PHE A 20 -4.73 12.17 17.56
C PHE A 20 -5.43 10.81 17.40
N HIS A 21 -6.75 10.76 17.54
CA HIS A 21 -7.54 9.53 17.54
C HIS A 21 -7.95 9.04 16.14
N GLY A 22 -7.44 9.66 15.07
CA GLY A 22 -7.65 9.16 13.72
C GLY A 22 -7.02 7.78 13.56
N GLY A 23 -7.74 6.83 12.97
CA GLY A 23 -7.23 5.48 12.74
C GLY A 23 -6.33 5.36 11.51
N ALA A 24 -5.64 6.43 11.10
CA ALA A 24 -4.95 6.47 9.82
C ALA A 24 -3.63 5.67 9.83
N TYR A 25 -3.44 4.83 8.81
CA TYR A 25 -2.27 3.97 8.68
C TYR A 25 -1.89 3.71 7.23
N VAL A 26 -0.63 3.29 7.03
CA VAL A 26 -0.14 2.64 5.81
C VAL A 26 0.27 1.22 6.15
N MET A 27 -0.20 0.24 5.40
CA MET A 27 0.21 -1.16 5.49
C MET A 27 0.95 -1.53 4.21
N ALA A 28 2.18 -2.04 4.35
CA ALA A 28 2.96 -2.59 3.26
C ALA A 28 3.30 -4.04 3.56
N TYR A 29 2.83 -4.95 2.71
CA TYR A 29 3.11 -6.37 2.80
C TYR A 29 3.52 -6.91 1.44
N VAL A 30 4.62 -7.65 1.41
CA VAL A 30 5.08 -8.41 0.25
C VAL A 30 5.45 -9.81 0.74
N GLU A 31 4.79 -10.83 0.21
CA GLU A 31 5.10 -12.22 0.53
C GLU A 31 6.52 -12.59 0.05
N ASP A 32 7.21 -13.41 0.84
CA ASP A 32 8.45 -14.05 0.44
C ASP A 32 8.20 -15.48 -0.05
N THR A 33 8.24 -15.68 -1.36
CA THR A 33 7.95 -16.97 -2.01
C THR A 33 9.20 -17.80 -2.30
N ARG A 34 10.40 -17.40 -1.84
CA ARG A 34 11.68 -18.07 -2.17
C ARG A 34 11.76 -19.56 -1.83
N GLU A 35 11.09 -19.98 -0.76
CA GLU A 35 11.06 -21.38 -0.31
C GLU A 35 9.86 -22.15 -0.88
N ARG A 36 9.05 -21.52 -1.74
CA ARG A 36 7.87 -22.12 -2.36
C ARG A 36 8.22 -22.60 -3.76
N GLY A 37 7.95 -23.88 -4.03
CA GLY A 37 7.99 -24.43 -5.38
C GLY A 37 6.79 -23.99 -6.22
N LEU A 38 6.76 -24.43 -7.49
CA LEU A 38 5.60 -24.27 -8.36
C LEU A 38 4.34 -24.86 -7.71
N GLN A 39 3.19 -24.25 -7.97
CA GLN A 39 1.90 -24.79 -7.53
C GLN A 39 1.33 -25.72 -8.60
N HIS A 40 0.42 -26.60 -8.19
CA HIS A 40 -0.25 -27.56 -9.07
C HIS A 40 -1.76 -27.37 -8.97
N CYS A 41 -2.50 -27.61 -10.06
CA CYS A 41 -3.95 -27.43 -10.05
C CYS A 41 -4.63 -28.45 -9.11
N GLY A 42 -5.59 -27.99 -8.30
CA GLY A 42 -6.30 -28.83 -7.32
C GLY A 42 -7.46 -29.65 -7.90
N GLY A 43 -7.60 -29.71 -9.23
CA GLY A 43 -8.70 -30.37 -9.92
C GLY A 43 -8.36 -31.77 -10.46
N CYS A 44 -7.14 -32.25 -10.25
CA CYS A 44 -6.81 -33.62 -10.58
C CYS A 44 -7.37 -34.57 -9.53
N GLU A 45 -8.01 -35.66 -9.95
CA GLU A 45 -8.46 -36.73 -9.04
C GLU A 45 -7.27 -37.48 -8.40
N ASP A 46 -6.05 -37.26 -8.91
CA ASP A 46 -4.80 -37.80 -8.37
C ASP A 46 -4.08 -36.74 -7.51
N GLU A 47 -3.90 -37.04 -6.22
CA GLU A 47 -3.15 -36.21 -5.26
C GLU A 47 -1.67 -35.99 -5.67
N ASN A 48 -1.15 -36.81 -6.61
CA ASN A 48 0.20 -36.69 -7.17
C ASN A 48 0.24 -36.11 -8.59
N CYS A 49 -0.83 -35.49 -9.06
CA CYS A 49 -0.90 -34.87 -10.39
C CYS A 49 0.17 -33.79 -10.57
N ARG A 50 1.24 -34.13 -11.30
CA ARG A 50 2.33 -33.21 -11.68
C ARG A 50 2.07 -32.50 -13.01
N GLU A 51 0.92 -32.71 -13.63
CA GLU A 51 0.72 -32.42 -15.06
C GLU A 51 0.48 -30.94 -15.37
N CYS A 52 0.08 -30.12 -14.38
CA CYS A 52 -0.16 -28.68 -14.61
C CYS A 52 0.54 -27.82 -13.55
N PRO A 53 1.89 -27.73 -13.56
CA PRO A 53 2.59 -26.78 -12.73
C PRO A 53 2.30 -25.36 -13.22
N TYR A 54 1.99 -24.44 -12.30
CA TYR A 54 1.87 -23.03 -12.59
C TYR A 54 2.70 -22.19 -11.62
N ASN A 55 3.22 -21.08 -12.14
CA ASN A 55 3.79 -20.04 -11.31
C ASN A 55 2.67 -19.15 -10.78
N PHE A 56 2.82 -18.68 -9.55
CA PHE A 56 1.81 -17.90 -8.87
C PHE A 56 2.39 -16.55 -8.48
N GLU A 57 1.54 -15.54 -8.35
CA GLU A 57 1.98 -14.24 -7.86
C GLU A 57 2.08 -14.23 -6.32
N PRO A 58 3.13 -13.59 -5.76
CA PRO A 58 3.21 -13.39 -4.33
C PRO A 58 2.05 -12.50 -3.87
N ARG A 59 1.53 -12.75 -2.67
CA ARG A 59 0.58 -11.82 -2.07
C ARG A 59 1.26 -10.49 -1.80
N MET A 60 0.71 -9.42 -2.37
CA MET A 60 1.17 -8.04 -2.19
C MET A 60 0.00 -7.19 -1.70
N ILE A 61 0.23 -6.38 -0.67
CA ILE A 61 -0.76 -5.47 -0.12
C ILE A 61 -0.08 -4.13 0.11
N LEU A 62 -0.58 -3.09 -0.54
CA LEU A 62 -0.32 -1.71 -0.15
C LEU A 62 -1.66 -1.04 0.14
N GLU A 63 -1.89 -0.73 1.40
CA GLU A 63 -3.11 -0.08 1.86
C GLU A 63 -2.81 1.24 2.55
N ILE A 64 -3.63 2.23 2.27
CA ILE A 64 -3.67 3.49 3.01
C ILE A 64 -5.09 3.63 3.56
N ALA A 65 -5.20 3.82 4.87
CA ALA A 65 -6.49 4.01 5.52
C ALA A 65 -6.52 5.29 6.35
N ASP A 66 -7.72 5.84 6.50
CA ASP A 66 -8.08 6.89 7.41
C ASP A 66 -9.47 6.59 8.00
N CYS A 67 -9.48 6.24 9.28
CA CYS A 67 -10.66 5.77 10.01
C CYS A 67 -11.33 4.58 9.31
N ASN A 68 -12.48 4.78 8.67
CA ASN A 68 -13.21 3.74 7.93
C ASN A 68 -12.99 3.79 6.41
N ARG A 69 -12.23 4.77 5.91
CA ARG A 69 -11.88 4.90 4.50
C ARG A 69 -10.56 4.20 4.27
N TRP A 70 -10.49 3.38 3.23
CA TRP A 70 -9.25 2.74 2.84
C TRP A 70 -9.17 2.64 1.33
N ILE A 71 -7.94 2.68 0.83
CA ILE A 71 -7.61 2.40 -0.57
C ILE A 71 -6.57 1.29 -0.59
N GLY A 72 -6.77 0.32 -1.46
CA GLY A 72 -5.81 -0.76 -1.75
C GLY A 72 -5.32 -0.63 -3.18
N LEU A 73 -4.03 -0.85 -3.40
CA LEU A 73 -3.41 -0.82 -4.72
C LEU A 73 -2.99 -2.22 -5.15
N GLU A 74 -3.27 -2.54 -6.42
CA GLU A 74 -2.91 -3.81 -7.05
C GLU A 74 -1.57 -3.71 -7.78
N PHE A 75 -0.78 -4.77 -7.66
CA PHE A 75 0.56 -4.90 -8.25
C PHE A 75 0.73 -6.28 -8.84
N ASP A 76 1.32 -6.30 -10.03
CA ASP A 76 1.59 -7.53 -10.79
C ASP A 76 3.09 -7.67 -11.01
N VAL A 77 3.57 -8.92 -10.95
CA VAL A 77 4.96 -9.32 -11.20
C VAL A 77 5.09 -10.50 -12.18
N ASP A 78 3.96 -11.04 -12.64
CA ASP A 78 3.88 -12.17 -13.58
C ASP A 78 4.45 -11.87 -14.98
N SER A 79 4.51 -10.59 -15.35
CA SER A 79 4.87 -10.11 -16.69
C SER A 79 5.84 -8.93 -16.63
N GLU A 80 6.58 -8.70 -17.73
CA GLU A 80 7.48 -7.54 -17.84
C GLU A 80 6.69 -6.23 -17.77
N THR A 81 5.58 -6.15 -18.50
CA THR A 81 4.67 -5.01 -18.50
C THR A 81 4.03 -4.79 -17.14
N GLY A 82 3.59 -5.85 -16.46
CA GLY A 82 3.08 -5.79 -15.09
C GLY A 82 4.10 -5.22 -14.12
N ARG A 83 5.35 -5.71 -14.14
CA ARG A 83 6.45 -5.20 -13.30
C ARG A 83 6.73 -3.72 -13.56
N ALA A 84 6.83 -3.33 -14.83
CA ALA A 84 7.09 -1.94 -15.20
C ALA A 84 5.95 -1.01 -14.73
N ASN A 85 4.69 -1.43 -14.91
CA ASN A 85 3.52 -0.70 -14.46
C ASN A 85 3.46 -0.59 -12.93
N SER A 86 3.72 -1.68 -12.22
CA SER A 86 3.79 -1.74 -10.75
C SER A 86 4.82 -0.75 -10.19
N LEU A 87 6.02 -0.72 -10.77
CA LEU A 87 7.07 0.23 -10.38
C LEU A 87 6.66 1.68 -10.69
N HIS A 88 6.11 1.91 -11.89
CA HIS A 88 5.63 3.23 -12.28
C HIS A 88 4.53 3.78 -11.34
N LYS A 89 3.60 2.93 -10.89
CA LYS A 89 2.58 3.29 -9.89
C LYS A 89 3.21 3.77 -8.58
N LEU A 90 4.22 3.05 -8.07
CA LEU A 90 4.91 3.40 -6.82
C LEU A 90 5.68 4.71 -6.96
N ASP A 91 6.44 4.87 -8.04
CA ASP A 91 7.21 6.09 -8.29
C ASP A 91 6.31 7.32 -8.46
N THR A 92 5.19 7.15 -9.17
CA THR A 92 4.18 8.20 -9.35
C THR A 92 3.53 8.58 -8.01
N LEU A 93 3.19 7.60 -7.17
CA LEU A 93 2.63 7.87 -5.85
C LEU A 93 3.62 8.64 -4.97
N LEU A 94 4.90 8.24 -4.96
CA LEU A 94 5.95 8.95 -4.22
C LEU A 94 6.12 10.39 -4.72
N ALA A 95 6.12 10.60 -6.03
CA ALA A 95 6.20 11.94 -6.62
C ALA A 95 4.99 12.80 -6.25
N ALA A 96 3.77 12.25 -6.39
CA ALA A 96 2.53 12.95 -6.06
C ALA A 96 2.48 13.35 -4.57
N LEU A 97 2.88 12.47 -3.66
CA LEU A 97 2.93 12.76 -2.23
C LEU A 97 3.94 13.87 -1.89
N ARG A 98 5.07 13.93 -2.58
CA ARG A 98 6.06 15.03 -2.43
C ARG A 98 5.48 16.36 -2.89
N VAL A 99 4.86 16.40 -4.08
CA VAL A 99 4.21 17.61 -4.61
C VAL A 99 3.07 18.06 -3.67
N PHE A 100 2.25 17.13 -3.19
CA PHE A 100 1.18 17.45 -2.25
C PHE A 100 1.73 18.04 -0.95
N ARG A 101 2.82 17.49 -0.41
CA ARG A 101 3.48 18.02 0.79
C ARG A 101 3.95 19.46 0.60
N GLU A 102 4.56 19.77 -0.54
CA GLU A 102 5.02 21.13 -0.86
C GLU A 102 3.84 22.10 -0.94
N GLY A 103 2.77 21.73 -1.65
CA GLY A 103 1.55 22.54 -1.72
C GLY A 103 0.87 22.73 -0.37
N LEU A 104 0.80 21.68 0.46
CA LEU A 104 0.24 21.73 1.82
C LEU A 104 0.99 22.75 2.68
N VAL A 105 2.32 22.71 2.68
CA VAL A 105 3.15 23.65 3.46
C VAL A 105 2.98 25.09 2.95
N ALA A 106 2.88 25.29 1.64
CA ALA A 106 2.67 26.62 1.06
C ALA A 106 1.33 27.25 1.49
N GLU A 107 0.31 26.44 1.81
CA GLU A 107 -1.01 26.93 2.22
C GLU A 107 -1.08 27.38 3.69
N PHE A 108 -0.07 27.08 4.52
CA PHE A 108 -0.07 27.43 5.94
C PHE A 108 -0.17 28.95 6.18
N GLU A 109 0.68 29.76 5.53
CA GLU A 109 0.68 31.21 5.72
C GLU A 109 -0.62 31.88 5.22
N PRO A 110 -1.13 31.60 4.00
CA PRO A 110 -2.42 32.12 3.58
C PRO A 110 -3.57 31.74 4.53
N TYR A 111 -3.55 30.53 5.08
CA TYR A 111 -4.54 30.11 6.06
C TYR A 111 -4.46 30.92 7.34
N ASP A 112 -3.26 31.05 7.93
CA ASP A 112 -3.03 31.81 9.15
C ASP A 112 -3.37 33.30 8.97
N GLN A 113 -3.13 33.87 7.79
CA GLN A 113 -3.55 35.23 7.47
C GLN A 113 -5.07 35.40 7.56
N ARG A 114 -5.82 34.49 6.94
CA ARG A 114 -7.29 34.55 6.97
C ARG A 114 -7.84 34.37 8.38
N GLU A 115 -7.22 33.53 9.20
CA GLU A 115 -7.58 33.40 10.62
C GLU A 115 -7.35 34.71 11.39
N ARG A 116 -6.25 35.43 11.13
CA ARG A 116 -6.00 36.76 11.73
C ARG A 116 -7.03 37.80 11.29
N GLU A 117 -7.39 37.83 10.01
CA GLU A 117 -8.42 38.72 9.48
C GLU A 117 -9.79 38.44 10.11
N LEU A 118 -10.14 37.17 10.31
CA LEU A 118 -11.37 36.77 10.99
C LEU A 118 -11.39 37.20 12.47
N ALA A 119 -10.27 37.10 13.17
CA ALA A 119 -10.17 37.54 14.56
C ALA A 119 -10.40 39.06 14.69
N GLN A 120 -9.79 39.86 13.81
CA GLN A 120 -9.94 41.33 13.80
C GLN A 120 -11.36 41.80 13.48
N GLN A 121 -12.14 41.00 12.74
CA GLN A 121 -13.54 41.32 12.43
C GLN A 121 -14.51 40.97 13.57
N ARG A 122 -14.07 40.19 14.56
CA ARG A 122 -14.88 39.74 15.70
C ARG A 122 -14.69 40.60 16.95
N ASP A 123 -13.64 41.42 16.99
CA ASP A 123 -13.36 42.45 18.00
C ASP A 123 -14.03 43.79 17.63
#